data_AF-G5E218-F1
#
_entry.id   AF-G5E218-F1
#
_cell.length_a   1.000
_cell.length_b   1.000
_cell.length_c   1.000
_cell.angle_alpha   90.00
_cell.angle_beta   90.00
_cell.angle_gamma   90.00
#
_symmetry.space_group_name_H-M   'P 1'
#
loop_
_entity.id
_entity.type
_entity.pdbx_description
1 polymer ?
#
loop_
_entity_poly.entity_id
_entity_poly.type
_entity_poly.pdbx_seq_one_letter_code
_entity_poly.pdbx_strand_id
1 'polypeptide(L)'
;DESDFEQLPEGVPVSAHTADMEERKGFSLYYTFVIEVKTKGGSKYFIYRRYSQFLTLHTKLEENYGPVNGIAPYICDLPTLPPKIFVGNKKDVAESRIPLLNGYMKG
;
A
#
# COMPACT_ATOMS: atom_id res chain seq x y z
N ASP A 1 2.31 -21.22 11.58
CA ASP A 1 1.76 -19.95 12.11
C ASP A 1 2.66 -19.31 13.16
N GLU A 2 2.66 -19.71 14.43
CA GLU A 2 3.51 -19.08 15.46
C GLU A 2 5.00 -19.26 15.15
N SER A 3 5.41 -20.47 14.73
CA SER A 3 6.80 -20.77 14.33
C SER A 3 7.28 -19.96 13.11
N ASP A 4 6.42 -19.70 12.12
CA ASP A 4 6.84 -19.01 10.89
C ASP A 4 6.94 -17.50 11.12
N PHE A 5 6.01 -16.94 11.90
CA PHE A 5 6.06 -15.54 12.31
C PHE A 5 7.28 -15.25 13.20
N GLU A 6 7.63 -16.17 14.11
CA GLU A 6 8.81 -16.02 14.97
C GLU A 6 10.13 -15.99 14.17
N GLN A 7 10.19 -16.65 13.01
CA GLN A 7 11.36 -16.63 12.13
C GLN A 7 11.53 -15.31 11.36
N LEU A 8 10.50 -14.46 11.30
CA LEU A 8 10.60 -13.17 10.59
C LEU A 8 11.52 -12.18 11.33
N PRO A 9 12.33 -11.39 10.60
CA PRO A 9 13.13 -10.32 11.19
C PRO A 9 12.29 -9.26 11.93
N GLU A 10 12.84 -8.66 12.98
CA GLU A 10 12.16 -7.61 13.76
C GLU A 10 11.76 -6.37 12.94
N GLY A 11 12.46 -6.10 11.84
CA GLY A 11 12.20 -4.98 10.94
C GLY A 11 11.01 -5.19 9.99
N VAL A 12 10.41 -6.39 9.95
CA VAL A 12 9.28 -6.68 9.06
C VAL A 12 8.06 -5.84 9.49
N PRO A 13 7.42 -5.11 8.57
CA PRO A 13 6.20 -4.36 8.87
C PRO A 13 5.04 -5.33 9.12
N VAL A 14 4.33 -5.15 10.23
CA VAL A 14 3.18 -5.99 10.63
C VAL A 14 1.85 -5.24 10.55
N SER A 15 1.89 -3.91 10.49
CA SER A 15 0.71 -3.10 10.20
C SER A 15 1.12 -1.79 9.53
N ALA A 16 0.27 -1.30 8.66
CA ALA A 16 0.38 0.01 8.04
C ALA A 16 -1.00 0.65 7.97
N HIS A 17 -1.11 1.92 8.36
CA HIS A 17 -2.34 2.68 8.20
C HIS A 17 -2.03 4.14 7.88
N THR A 18 -2.88 4.74 7.08
CA THR A 18 -2.79 6.16 6.74
C THR A 18 -3.17 6.98 7.96
N ALA A 19 -2.23 7.78 8.46
CA ALA A 19 -2.42 8.71 9.57
C ALA A 19 -2.88 10.09 9.10
N ASP A 20 -2.39 10.54 7.94
CA ASP A 20 -2.75 11.83 7.36
C ASP A 20 -2.50 11.85 5.84
N MET A 21 -2.85 12.96 5.19
CA MET A 21 -2.60 13.22 3.79
C MET A 21 -2.06 14.64 3.59
N GLU A 22 -0.98 14.75 2.83
CA GLU A 22 -0.34 16.03 2.56
C GLU A 22 -0.45 16.42 1.09
N GLU A 23 -0.77 17.69 0.86
CA GLU A 23 -0.62 18.31 -0.45
C GLU A 23 0.85 18.61 -0.71
N ARG A 24 1.35 18.16 -1.86
CA ARG A 24 2.70 18.45 -2.33
C ARG A 24 2.64 19.19 -3.67
N LYS A 25 3.43 20.26 -3.77
CA LYS A 25 3.61 21.05 -4.98
C LYS A 25 4.93 20.65 -5.63
N GLY A 26 4.87 20.04 -6.81
CA GLY A 26 6.02 19.83 -7.69
C GLY A 26 5.74 20.43 -9.07
N PHE A 27 6.13 19.74 -10.15
CA PHE A 27 5.71 20.08 -11.52
C PHE A 27 4.18 20.13 -11.70
N SER A 28 3.46 19.40 -10.86
CA SER A 28 2.01 19.52 -10.70
C SER A 28 1.65 19.33 -9.22
N LEU A 29 0.44 19.73 -8.85
CA LEU A 29 -0.12 19.44 -7.52
C LEU A 29 -0.46 17.95 -7.41
N TYR A 30 -0.01 17.30 -6.34
CA TYR A 30 -0.34 15.91 -6.02
C TYR A 30 -0.46 15.71 -4.50
N TYR A 31 -1.09 14.61 -4.10
CA TYR A 31 -1.24 14.23 -2.69
C TYR A 31 -0.35 13.03 -2.35
N THR A 32 0.18 13.07 -1.14
CA THR A 32 0.99 12.01 -0.53
C THR A 32 0.30 11.54 0.73
N PHE A 33 0.21 10.23 0.92
CA PHE A 33 -0.31 9.60 2.12
C PHE A 33 0.82 9.46 3.14
N VAL A 34 0.57 9.97 4.35
CA VAL A 34 1.44 9.79 5.52
C VAL A 34 0.98 8.51 6.20
N ILE A 35 1.81 7.48 6.16
CA ILE A 35 1.45 6.13 6.60
C ILE A 35 2.28 5.80 7.83
N GLU A 36 1.61 5.54 8.95
CA GLU A 36 2.24 4.96 10.14
C GLU A 36 2.44 3.46 9.90
N VAL A 37 3.68 3.00 10.05
CA VAL A 37 4.07 1.59 9.95
C VAL A 37 4.54 1.13 11.32
N LYS A 38 4.06 -0.04 11.76
CA LYS A 38 4.56 -0.74 12.94
C LYS A 38 5.27 -2.01 12.51
N THR A 39 6.44 -2.28 13.06
CA THR A 39 7.19 -3.51 12.78
C THR A 39 6.97 -4.56 13.86
N LYS A 40 7.37 -5.80 13.57
CA LYS A 40 7.34 -6.92 14.52
C LYS A 40 8.08 -6.58 15.82
N GLY A 41 9.26 -5.95 15.74
CA GLY A 41 10.04 -5.50 16.90
C GLY A 41 9.46 -4.30 17.65
N GLY A 42 8.23 -3.87 17.35
CA GLY A 42 7.54 -2.78 18.06
C GLY A 42 7.95 -1.37 17.63
N SER A 43 8.88 -1.22 16.68
CA SER A 43 9.26 0.08 16.14
C SER A 43 8.11 0.70 15.35
N LYS A 44 7.99 2.03 15.42
CA LYS A 44 7.01 2.81 14.68
C LYS A 44 7.69 3.91 13.89
N TYR A 45 7.29 4.08 12.64
CA TYR A 45 7.81 5.15 11.79
C TYR A 45 6.77 5.56 10.75
N PHE A 46 6.96 6.76 10.18
CA PHE A 46 6.12 7.26 9.10
C PHE A 46 6.82 7.11 7.75
N ILE A 47 6.06 6.69 6.74
CA ILE A 47 6.47 6.76 5.34
C ILE A 47 5.53 7.65 4.55
N TYR A 48 6.08 8.26 3.51
CA TYR A 48 5.36 9.18 2.63
C TYR A 48 5.25 8.52 1.26
N ARG A 49 4.04 8.19 0.82
CA ARG A 49 3.82 7.53 -0.48
C ARG A 49 2.68 8.17 -1.25
N ARG A 50 2.87 8.42 -2.54
CA ARG A 50 1.79 8.86 -3.45
C ARG A 50 1.14 7.65 -4.10
N TYR A 51 -0.13 7.77 -4.49
CA TYR A 51 -0.91 6.67 -5.10
C TYR A 51 -0.20 5.98 -6.28
N SER A 52 0.53 6.73 -7.12
CA SER A 52 1.25 6.12 -8.25
C SER A 52 2.33 5.12 -7.83
N GLN A 53 2.89 5.24 -6.62
CA GLN A 53 3.85 4.25 -6.09
C GLN A 53 3.16 2.96 -5.68
N PHE A 54 1.91 3.03 -5.17
CA PHE A 54 1.09 1.84 -4.93
C PHE A 54 0.77 1.12 -6.25
N LEU A 55 0.42 1.88 -7.30
CA LEU A 55 0.17 1.32 -8.62
C LEU A 55 1.41 0.58 -9.16
N THR A 56 2.59 1.21 -9.10
CA THR A 56 3.83 0.56 -9.52
C THR A 56 4.16 -0.70 -8.72
N LEU A 57 3.91 -0.71 -7.41
CA LEU A 57 4.07 -1.91 -6.58
C LEU A 57 3.09 -3.01 -7.01
N HIS A 58 1.81 -2.66 -7.17
CA HIS A 58 0.77 -3.63 -7.51
C HIS A 58 1.02 -4.27 -8.87
N THR A 59 1.39 -3.50 -9.89
CA THR A 59 1.76 -4.05 -11.20
C THR A 59 2.90 -5.06 -11.09
N LYS A 60 3.93 -4.78 -10.27
CA LYS A 60 5.00 -5.76 -10.02
C LYS A 60 4.50 -7.00 -9.30
N LEU A 61 3.57 -6.88 -8.37
CA LEU A 61 2.98 -8.04 -7.69
C LEU A 61 2.17 -8.88 -8.68
N GLU A 62 1.36 -8.28 -9.54
CA GLU A 62 0.62 -8.97 -10.60
C GLU A 62 1.57 -9.64 -11.61
N GLU A 63 2.67 -8.98 -11.98
CA GLU A 63 3.72 -9.52 -12.85
C GLU A 63 4.51 -10.67 -12.24
N ASN A 64 4.40 -10.97 -10.95
CA ASN A 64 5.12 -12.07 -10.30
C ASN A 64 4.17 -13.15 -9.74
N TYR A 65 3.03 -12.71 -9.22
CA TYR A 65 2.06 -13.50 -8.47
C TYR A 65 0.64 -13.33 -8.99
N GLY A 66 0.44 -12.71 -10.15
CA GLY A 66 -0.87 -12.62 -10.80
C GLY A 66 -1.21 -13.89 -11.59
N PRO A 67 -2.50 -14.09 -11.93
CA PRO A 67 -3.00 -15.29 -12.59
C PRO A 67 -2.35 -15.55 -13.96
N VAL A 68 -1.85 -14.50 -14.61
CA VAL A 68 -1.22 -14.55 -15.94
C VAL A 68 0.07 -15.37 -15.94
N ASN A 69 0.79 -15.43 -14.81
CA ASN A 69 2.07 -16.13 -14.72
C ASN A 69 1.97 -17.62 -14.37
N GLY A 70 0.77 -18.17 -14.15
CA GLY A 70 0.56 -19.59 -13.87
C GLY A 70 1.09 -20.09 -12.51
N ILE A 71 1.85 -19.28 -11.78
CA ILE A 71 2.36 -19.57 -10.42
C ILE A 71 1.26 -19.30 -9.35
N ALA A 72 0.35 -18.37 -9.65
CA ALA A 72 -0.43 -17.63 -8.68
C ALA A 72 -1.62 -18.33 -8.00
N PRO A 73 -2.53 -19.06 -8.69
CA PRO A 73 -3.77 -19.45 -8.02
C PRO A 73 -3.56 -20.49 -6.90
N TYR A 74 -2.32 -20.96 -6.69
CA TYR A 74 -1.97 -21.95 -5.69
C TYR A 74 -1.23 -21.39 -4.47
N ILE A 75 -0.77 -20.12 -4.48
CA ILE A 75 0.09 -19.57 -3.41
C ILE A 75 -0.59 -18.45 -2.61
N CYS A 76 -1.18 -17.44 -3.26
CA CYS A 76 -1.93 -16.39 -2.57
C CYS A 76 -2.84 -15.59 -3.52
N ASP A 77 -3.93 -15.03 -2.97
CA ASP A 77 -4.78 -14.07 -3.66
C ASP A 77 -4.28 -12.64 -3.39
N LEU A 78 -3.96 -11.89 -4.44
CA LEU A 78 -3.54 -10.49 -4.29
C LEU A 78 -4.73 -9.58 -3.92
N PRO A 79 -4.57 -8.65 -2.97
CA PRO A 79 -5.61 -7.67 -2.67
C PRO A 79 -5.83 -6.72 -3.85
N THR A 80 -7.07 -6.30 -4.08
CA THR A 80 -7.40 -5.39 -5.18
C THR A 80 -6.96 -3.96 -4.86
N LEU A 81 -6.14 -3.36 -5.74
CA LEU A 81 -5.79 -1.95 -5.62
C LEU A 81 -6.93 -1.05 -6.14
N PRO A 82 -7.25 0.09 -5.47
CA PRO A 82 -8.24 1.04 -5.97
C PRO A 82 -7.88 1.53 -7.36
N PRO A 83 -8.82 1.71 -8.30
CA PRO A 83 -8.51 2.07 -9.67
C PRO A 83 -7.99 3.51 -9.82
N LYS A 84 -7.36 3.77 -10.96
CA LYS A 84 -6.89 5.10 -11.32
C LYS A 84 -8.09 5.98 -11.70
N ILE A 85 -8.23 7.10 -11.01
CA ILE A 85 -9.23 8.13 -11.32
C ILE A 85 -8.56 9.20 -12.19
N PHE A 86 -9.09 9.42 -13.39
CA PHE A 86 -8.52 10.35 -14.39
C PHE A 86 -9.13 11.74 -14.33
N VAL A 87 -10.35 11.88 -13.78
CA VAL A 87 -11.10 13.15 -13.71
C VAL A 87 -11.62 13.34 -12.28
N GLY A 88 -11.48 14.55 -11.74
CA GLY A 88 -11.99 14.90 -10.41
C GLY A 88 -11.08 15.87 -9.65
N ASN A 89 -11.59 16.41 -8.55
CA ASN A 89 -10.80 17.19 -7.61
C ASN A 89 -9.75 16.29 -6.96
N LYS A 90 -8.47 16.67 -7.05
CA LYS A 90 -7.36 15.84 -6.56
C LYS A 90 -7.42 15.58 -5.05
N LYS A 91 -7.95 16.52 -4.26
CA LYS A 91 -8.10 16.39 -2.81
C LYS A 91 -9.15 15.34 -2.47
N ASP A 92 -10.35 15.49 -3.00
CA ASP A 92 -11.49 14.58 -2.77
C ASP A 92 -11.15 13.16 -3.25
N VAL A 93 -10.45 13.05 -4.39
CA VAL A 93 -9.95 11.77 -4.92
C VAL A 93 -8.92 11.13 -3.98
N ALA A 94 -8.12 11.93 -3.29
CA ALA A 94 -7.12 11.41 -2.37
C ALA A 94 -7.74 11.07 -1.00
N GLU A 95 -8.68 11.87 -0.49
CA GLU A 95 -9.45 11.57 0.73
C GLU A 95 -10.26 10.27 0.59
N SER A 96 -10.97 10.10 -0.52
CA SER A 96 -11.74 8.87 -0.80
C SER A 96 -10.87 7.61 -0.90
N ARG A 97 -9.57 7.75 -1.20
CA ARG A 97 -8.63 6.63 -1.25
C ARG A 97 -8.12 6.18 0.10
N ILE A 98 -8.20 6.99 1.16
CA ILE A 98 -7.68 6.65 2.49
C ILE A 98 -8.22 5.30 3.00
N PRO A 99 -9.56 5.08 3.11
CA PRO A 99 -10.08 3.80 3.59
C PRO A 99 -9.74 2.64 2.66
N LEU A 100 -9.66 2.89 1.35
CA LEU A 100 -9.37 1.86 0.35
C LEU A 100 -7.89 1.42 0.39
N LEU A 101 -6.97 2.36 0.57
CA LEU A 101 -5.54 2.07 0.72
C LEU A 101 -5.25 1.39 2.07
N ASN A 102 -5.96 1.75 3.14
CA ASN A 102 -5.89 1.03 4.41
C ASN A 102 -6.37 -0.43 4.25
N GLY A 103 -7.43 -0.67 3.46
CA GLY A 103 -7.86 -2.01 3.09
C GLY A 103 -6.79 -2.77 2.31
N TYR A 104 -6.20 -2.14 1.29
CA TYR A 104 -5.14 -2.73 0.47
C TYR A 104 -3.89 -3.10 1.26
N MET A 105 -3.46 -2.27 2.23
CA MET A 105 -2.28 -2.54 3.06
C MET A 105 -2.50 -3.59 4.14
N LYS A 106 -3.76 -3.93 4.44
CA LYS A 106 -4.12 -4.95 5.45
C LYS A 106 -4.23 -6.35 4.84
N GLY A 107 -4.64 -6.45 3.57
CA GLY A 107 -4.75 -7.71 2.84
C GLY A 107 -3.38 -8.29 2.52
#